data_AF-A0A2G2DJ45-F1
#
_entry.id   AF-A0A2G2DJ45-F1
#
_cell.length_a   1.000
_cell.length_b   1.000
_cell.length_c   1.000
_cell.angle_alpha   90.00
_cell.angle_beta   90.00
_cell.angle_gamma   90.00
#
_symmetry.space_group_name_H-M   'P 1'
#
loop_
_entity.id
_entity.type
_entity.pdbx_description
1 polymer ?
#
loop_
_entity_poly.entity_id
_entity_poly.type
_entity_poly.pdbx_seq_one_letter_code
_entity_poly.pdbx_strand_id
1 'polypeptide(L)'
;MSDVKKEFVHLLANYGHIGFTFAAAILIGLGGGIYLDQKVFDGRTAPWLTFIGLAFGIAAAYKSLFEIIWINKDTDDKKDQSK
;
A
#
# COMPACT_ATOMS: atom_id res chain seq x y z
N MET A 1 -30.39 -10.15 -10.02
CA MET A 1 -29.73 -8.91 -9.54
C MET A 1 -29.03 -9.07 -8.17
N SER A 2 -29.34 -10.09 -7.38
CA SER A 2 -28.70 -10.40 -6.10
C SER A 2 -27.26 -10.91 -6.22
N ASP A 3 -26.97 -11.73 -7.24
CA ASP A 3 -25.63 -12.30 -7.46
C ASP A 3 -24.59 -11.24 -7.80
N VAL A 4 -24.94 -10.29 -8.67
CA VAL A 4 -24.04 -9.18 -9.04
C VAL A 4 -23.65 -8.35 -7.82
N LYS A 5 -24.56 -8.11 -6.86
CA LYS A 5 -24.22 -7.40 -5.61
C LYS A 5 -23.25 -8.20 -4.75
N LYS A 6 -23.42 -9.53 -4.66
CA LYS A 6 -22.54 -10.40 -3.87
C LYS A 6 -21.16 -10.49 -4.50
N GLU A 7 -21.06 -10.62 -5.82
CA GLU A 7 -19.79 -10.52 -6.54
C GLU A 7 -19.14 -9.15 -6.31
N PHE A 8 -19.86 -8.05 -6.49
CA PHE A 8 -19.30 -6.71 -6.25
C PHE A 8 -18.76 -6.55 -4.83
N VAL A 9 -19.49 -7.02 -3.82
CA VAL A 9 -19.04 -6.99 -2.43
C VAL A 9 -17.80 -7.87 -2.22
N HIS A 10 -17.73 -9.04 -2.87
CA HIS A 10 -16.57 -9.92 -2.79
C HIS A 10 -15.33 -9.32 -3.47
N LEU A 11 -15.49 -8.75 -4.67
CA LEU A 11 -14.42 -8.01 -5.35
C LEU A 11 -13.97 -6.81 -4.53
N LEU A 12 -14.91 -6.02 -3.99
CA LEU A 12 -14.60 -4.86 -3.17
C LEU A 12 -13.90 -5.25 -1.86
N ALA A 13 -14.29 -6.37 -1.24
CA ALA A 13 -13.63 -6.88 -0.04
C ALA A 13 -12.19 -7.32 -0.34
N ASN A 14 -11.99 -8.08 -1.42
CA ASN A 14 -10.67 -8.59 -1.80
C ASN A 14 -9.73 -7.46 -2.23
N TYR A 15 -10.18 -6.55 -3.10
CA TYR A 15 -9.35 -5.42 -3.55
C TYR A 15 -9.27 -4.30 -2.51
N GLY A 16 -10.31 -4.12 -1.70
CA GLY A 16 -10.38 -3.07 -0.69
C GLY A 16 -9.35 -3.26 0.42
N HIS A 17 -9.08 -4.50 0.83
CA HIS A 17 -8.04 -4.77 1.83
C HIS A 17 -6.65 -4.33 1.34
N ILE A 18 -6.35 -4.52 0.05
CA ILE A 18 -5.08 -4.11 -0.57
C ILE A 18 -4.96 -2.58 -0.61
N GLY A 19 -6.02 -1.89 -1.03
CA GLY A 19 -6.06 -0.43 -1.00
C GLY A 19 -5.97 0.14 0.42
N PHE A 20 -6.57 -0.55 1.40
CA PHE A 20 -6.56 -0.15 2.79
C PHE A 20 -5.17 -0.25 3.42
N THR A 21 -4.42 -1.34 3.19
CA THR A 21 -3.04 -1.47 3.66
C THR A 21 -2.11 -0.46 2.98
N PHE A 22 -2.31 -0.20 1.69
CA PHE A 22 -1.58 0.83 0.95
C PHE A 22 -1.80 2.24 1.56
N ALA A 23 -3.05 2.62 1.79
CA ALA A 23 -3.38 3.90 2.42
C ALA A 23 -2.85 3.98 3.86
N ALA A 24 -2.98 2.92 4.64
CA ALA A 24 -2.45 2.86 6.01
C ALA A 24 -0.93 3.04 6.05
N ALA A 25 -0.19 2.43 5.11
CA ALA A 25 1.26 2.59 5.01
C ALA A 25 1.67 4.05 4.73
N ILE A 26 0.97 4.74 3.83
CA ILE A 26 1.20 6.16 3.53
C ILE A 26 0.89 7.02 4.75
N LEU A 27 -0.24 6.78 5.42
CA LEU A 27 -0.64 7.53 6.61
C LEU A 27 0.36 7.35 7.76
N ILE A 28 0.89 6.14 7.96
CA ILE A 28 1.91 5.88 8.97
C ILE A 28 3.26 6.50 8.58
N GLY A 29 3.67 6.44 7.31
CA GLY A 29 4.90 7.08 6.84
C GLY A 29 4.87 8.60 6.95
N LEU A 30 3.74 9.22 6.56
CA LEU A 30 3.54 10.65 6.65
C LEU A 30 3.32 11.12 8.09
N GLY A 31 2.47 10.44 8.85
CA GLY A 31 2.22 10.75 10.26
C GLY A 31 3.47 10.57 11.13
N GLY A 32 4.23 9.50 10.89
CA GLY A 32 5.52 9.27 11.53
C GLY A 32 6.58 10.30 11.11
N GLY A 33 6.62 10.67 9.83
CA GLY A 33 7.50 11.73 9.32
C GLY A 33 7.25 13.09 9.96
N ILE A 34 5.99 13.51 10.05
CA ILE A 34 5.58 14.77 10.71
C ILE A 34 5.90 14.72 12.21
N TYR A 35 5.62 13.59 12.86
CA TYR A 35 5.89 13.42 14.29
C TYR A 35 7.40 13.49 14.61
N LEU A 36 8.25 12.88 13.78
CA LEU A 36 9.70 12.99 13.93
C LEU A 36 10.20 14.42 13.64
N ASP A 37 9.67 15.07 12.60
CA ASP A 37 10.06 16.44 12.22
C ASP A 37 9.74 17.46 13.34
N GLN A 38 8.56 17.34 13.96
CA GLN A 38 8.14 18.19 15.08
C GLN A 38 8.83 17.86 16.40
N LYS A 39 9.05 16.57 16.72
CA LYS A 39 9.50 16.14 18.04
C LYS A 39 11.03 15.98 18.19
N VAL A 40 11.74 15.69 17.10
CA VAL A 40 13.20 15.44 17.13
C VAL A 40 13.99 16.64 16.61
N PHE A 41 13.43 17.42 15.68
CA PHE A 41 14.16 18.49 14.98
C PHE A 41 13.69 19.91 15.30
N ASP A 42 12.72 20.10 16.20
CA ASP A 42 12.25 21.41 16.70
C ASP A 42 11.91 22.40 15.55
N GLY A 43 11.43 21.86 14.42
CA GLY A 43 11.10 22.63 13.23
C GLY A 43 12.29 23.23 12.44
N ARG A 44 13.55 22.97 12.82
CA ARG A 44 14.73 23.51 12.10
C ARG A 44 14.98 22.86 10.73
N THR A 45 14.53 21.62 10.53
CA THR A 45 14.78 20.85 9.29
C THR A 45 13.51 20.57 8.50
N ALA A 46 12.42 21.27 8.80
CA ALA A 46 11.18 21.16 8.06
C ALA A 46 11.42 21.59 6.60
N PRO A 47 11.09 20.77 5.57
CA PRO A 47 10.25 19.56 5.62
C PRO A 47 10.99 18.29 5.14
N TRP A 48 12.30 18.16 5.39
CA TRP A 48 13.09 17.06 4.81
C TRP A 48 12.70 15.69 5.35
N LEU A 49 12.38 15.60 6.64
CA LEU A 49 12.02 14.32 7.26
C LEU A 49 10.61 13.88 6.86
N THR A 50 9.71 14.84 6.64
CA THR A 50 8.38 14.57 6.07
C THR A 50 8.51 14.06 4.64
N PHE A 51 9.40 14.61 3.82
CA PHE A 51 9.70 14.10 2.47
C PHE A 51 10.27 12.68 2.50
N ILE A 52 11.17 12.37 3.43
CA ILE A 52 11.72 11.02 3.58
C ILE A 52 10.66 10.03 4.08
N GLY A 53 9.85 10.40 5.08
CA GLY A 53 8.75 9.57 5.58
C GLY A 53 7.66 9.34 4.54
N LEU A 54 7.35 10.37 3.73
CA LEU A 54 6.45 10.25 2.58
C LEU A 54 7.06 9.33 1.50
N ALA A 55 8.32 9.55 1.12
CA ALA A 55 8.99 8.72 0.11
C ALA A 55 9.07 7.25 0.56
N PHE A 56 9.34 7.01 1.84
CA PHE A 56 9.37 5.66 2.42
C PHE A 56 7.97 5.04 2.48
N GLY A 57 6.94 5.81 2.85
CA GLY A 57 5.54 5.39 2.81
C GLY A 57 5.11 4.99 1.39
N ILE A 58 5.41 5.81 0.39
CA ILE A 58 5.13 5.52 -1.02
C ILE A 58 5.92 4.30 -1.50
N ALA A 59 7.21 4.21 -1.18
CA ALA A 59 8.05 3.08 -1.58
C ALA A 59 7.59 1.75 -0.97
N ALA A 60 7.22 1.73 0.31
CA ALA A 60 6.68 0.54 0.97
C ALA A 60 5.33 0.12 0.36
N ALA A 61 4.47 1.09 0.07
CA ALA A 61 3.17 0.86 -0.53
C ALA A 61 3.32 0.32 -1.98
N TYR A 62 4.24 0.89 -2.77
CA TYR A 62 4.59 0.40 -4.10
C TYR A 62 5.21 -1.00 -4.07
N LYS A 63 6.14 -1.28 -3.13
CA LYS A 63 6.75 -2.60 -2.98
C LYS A 63 5.69 -3.66 -2.70
N SER A 64 4.76 -3.38 -1.79
CA SER A 64 3.66 -4.31 -1.48
C SER A 64 2.77 -4.58 -2.70
N LEU A 65 2.51 -3.56 -3.52
CA LEU A 65 1.74 -3.72 -4.75
C LEU A 65 2.52 -4.55 -5.80
N PHE A 66 3.82 -4.28 -5.96
CA PHE A 66 4.68 -4.98 -6.92
C PHE A 66 4.84 -6.45 -6.57
N GLU A 67 4.95 -6.77 -5.28
CA GLU A 67 5.01 -8.12 -4.76
C GLU A 67 3.72 -8.90 -5.09
N ILE A 68 2.54 -8.29 -4.93
CA ILE A 68 1.26 -8.90 -5.30
C ILE A 68 1.15 -9.12 -6.81
N ILE A 69 1.58 -8.15 -7.62
CA ILE A 69 1.56 -8.28 -9.09
C ILE A 69 2.48 -9.40 -9.55
N TRP A 70 3.67 -9.51 -8.95
CA TRP A 70 4.63 -10.56 -9.29
C TRP A 70 4.16 -11.95 -8.83
N ILE A 71 3.60 -12.05 -7.62
CA ILE A 71 3.13 -13.34 -7.06
C ILE A 71 1.95 -13.92 -7.85
N ASN A 72 1.06 -13.05 -8.36
CA ASN A 72 -0.02 -13.48 -9.23
C ASN A 72 0.51 -13.98 -10.58
N LYS A 73 1.49 -13.26 -11.16
CA LYS A 73 2.11 -13.64 -12.43
C LYS A 73 2.77 -15.02 -12.39
N ASP A 74 3.38 -15.41 -11.27
CA ASP A 74 3.98 -16.75 -11.08
C ASP A 74 2.92 -17.87 -10.96
N THR A 75 1.73 -17.54 -10.44
CA THR A 75 0.62 -18.49 -10.28
C THR A 75 -0.11 -18.75 -11.60
N ASP A 76 -0.15 -17.76 -12.49
CA ASP A 76 -0.75 -17.88 -13.83
C ASP A 76 0.12 -18.74 -14.78
N ASP A 77 1.46 -18.58 -14.74
CA ASP A 77 2.41 -19.36 -15.56
C ASP A 77 2.39 -20.87 -15.20
N LYS A 78 2.20 -21.20 -13.92
CA LYS A 78 2.09 -22.60 -13.43
C LYS A 78 0.78 -23.28 -13.81
N LYS A 79 -0.32 -22.53 -14.01
CA LYS A 79 -1.62 -23.10 -14.40
C LYS A 79 -1.71 -23.42 -15.90
N ASP A 80 -0.97 -22.70 -16.74
CA ASP A 80 -0.94 -22.93 -18.18
C ASP A 80 -0.04 -24.12 -18.56
N GLN A 81 1.10 -24.31 -17.86
CA GLN A 81 2.01 -25.46 -18.07
C GLN A 81 1.47 -26.82 -17.57
N SER A 82 0.40 -26.84 -16.77
CA SER A 82 -0.21 -28.08 -16.25
C SER A 82 -1.42 -28.56 -17.08
N LYS A 83 -1.75 -27.89 -18.19
CA LYS A 83 -2.90 -28.22 -19.03
C LYS A 83 -2.50 -28.91 -20.33
#